data_AF-A0A357D6H0-F1
#
_entry.id   AF-A0A357D6H0-F1
#
_cell.length_a   1.000
_cell.length_b   1.000
_cell.length_c   1.000
_cell.angle_alpha   90.00
_cell.angle_beta   90.00
_cell.angle_gamma   90.00
#
_symmetry.space_group_name_H-M   'P 1'
#
loop_
_entity.id
_entity.type
_entity.pdbx_description
1 polymer ?
#
loop_
_entity_poly.entity_id
_entity_poly.type
_entity_poly.pdbx_seq_one_letter_code
_entity_poly.pdbx_strand_id
1 'polypeptide(L)'
;GIGIQPDVIVCRSEKILPDDVKAKIALFCNINQEAVISNRDVDTIYEVPLCFEKAGLDDLIIKRLGLNCGERDLLTWRQFVEQIKNPQDEVDIALV
;
A
#
# COMPACT_ATOMS: atom_id res chain seq x y z
N GLY A 1 20.16 -2.49 -19.42
CA GLY A 1 18.73 -2.17 -19.18
C GLY A 1 18.37 -0.90 -19.92
N ILE A 2 17.08 -0.66 -20.14
CA ILE A 2 16.50 0.48 -20.89
C ILE A 2 16.70 1.88 -20.24
N GLY A 3 17.57 1.99 -19.23
CA GLY A 3 17.91 3.27 -18.58
C GLY A 3 16.96 3.75 -17.48
N ILE A 4 16.03 2.92 -17.02
CA ILE A 4 15.08 3.25 -15.95
C ILE A 4 15.54 2.63 -14.63
N GLN A 5 15.58 3.43 -13.58
CA GLN A 5 15.87 3.00 -12.21
C GLN A 5 14.63 3.25 -11.33
N PRO A 6 14.17 2.26 -10.55
CA PRO A 6 13.02 2.44 -9.67
C PRO A 6 13.41 3.24 -8.43
N ASP A 7 12.51 4.11 -7.97
CA ASP A 7 12.59 4.76 -6.66
C ASP A 7 11.91 3.94 -5.56
N VAL A 8 10.93 3.12 -5.93
CA VAL A 8 10.11 2.28 -5.05
C VAL A 8 9.84 0.95 -5.73
N ILE A 9 9.80 -0.13 -4.95
CA ILE A 9 9.36 -1.44 -5.39
C ILE A 9 8.17 -1.87 -4.54
N VAL A 10 7.02 -2.09 -5.19
CA VAL A 10 5.81 -2.64 -4.56
C VAL A 10 5.77 -4.14 -4.82
N CYS A 11 5.88 -4.93 -3.76
CA CYS A 11 5.93 -6.38 -3.85
C CYS A 11 4.58 -6.99 -3.47
N ARG A 12 3.91 -7.63 -4.43
CA ARG A 12 2.66 -8.36 -4.19
C ARG A 12 2.94 -9.72 -3.57
N SER A 13 2.27 -10.04 -2.47
CA SER A 13 2.35 -11.36 -1.81
C SER A 13 1.06 -11.71 -1.08
N GLU A 14 0.86 -12.97 -0.69
CA GLU A 14 -0.30 -13.32 0.16
C GLU A 14 -0.14 -12.80 1.60
N LYS A 15 1.11 -12.81 2.10
CA LYS A 15 1.49 -12.39 3.45
C LYS A 15 2.41 -11.19 3.43
N ILE A 16 2.57 -10.54 4.58
CA ILE A 16 3.56 -9.48 4.75
C ILE A 16 4.95 -10.04 4.49
N LEU A 17 5.75 -9.31 3.72
CA LEU A 17 7.15 -9.67 3.48
C LEU A 17 7.98 -9.52 4.76
N PRO A 18 8.70 -10.57 5.16
CA PRO A 18 9.70 -10.48 6.22
C PRO A 18 10.77 -9.42 5.91
N ASP A 19 11.31 -8.80 6.96
CA ASP A 19 12.27 -7.70 6.80
C ASP A 19 13.60 -8.16 6.15
N ASP A 20 14.02 -9.41 6.35
CA ASP A 20 15.21 -9.96 5.70
C ASP A 20 15.03 -10.09 4.18
N VAL A 21 13.81 -10.41 3.73
CA VAL A 21 13.45 -10.45 2.31
C VAL A 21 13.45 -9.04 1.73
N LYS A 22 12.86 -8.05 2.44
CA LYS A 22 12.91 -6.65 2.02
C LYS A 22 14.35 -6.14 1.92
N ALA A 23 15.20 -6.45 2.89
CA ALA A 23 16.61 -6.06 2.89
C ALA A 23 17.37 -6.65 1.69
N LYS A 24 17.11 -7.92 1.32
CA LYS A 24 17.70 -8.54 0.13
C LYS A 24 17.25 -7.84 -1.15
N ILE A 25 15.96 -7.54 -1.31
CA ILE A 25 15.43 -6.82 -2.48
C ILE A 25 16.09 -5.45 -2.58
N ALA A 26 16.14 -4.70 -1.47
CA ALA A 26 16.77 -3.39 -1.38
C ALA A 26 18.25 -3.43 -1.82
N LEU A 27 19.00 -4.42 -1.33
CA LEU A 27 20.40 -4.64 -1.67
C LEU A 27 20.59 -4.93 -3.17
N PHE A 28 19.81 -5.86 -3.73
CA PHE A 28 19.95 -6.26 -5.14
C PHE A 28 19.46 -5.19 -6.12
N CYS A 29 18.47 -4.38 -5.72
CA CYS A 29 17.91 -3.32 -6.55
C CYS A 29 18.54 -1.95 -6.29
N ASN A 30 19.48 -1.85 -5.34
CA ASN A 30 20.14 -0.60 -4.95
C ASN A 30 19.16 0.53 -4.60
N ILE A 31 18.18 0.22 -3.75
CA ILE A 31 17.21 1.16 -3.19
C ILE A 31 17.16 1.05 -1.67
N ASN A 32 16.58 2.04 -0.99
CA ASN A 32 16.39 1.96 0.46
C ASN A 32 15.38 0.85 0.81
N GLN A 33 15.59 0.15 1.93
CA GLN A 33 14.68 -0.89 2.40
C GLN A 33 13.26 -0.36 2.67
N GLU A 34 13.14 0.89 3.14
CA GLU A 34 11.86 1.59 3.32
C GLU A 34 11.10 1.77 2.01
N ALA A 35 11.79 1.77 0.86
CA ALA A 35 11.19 1.85 -0.46
C ALA A 35 10.76 0.48 -1.03
N VAL A 36 10.91 -0.60 -0.23
CA VAL A 36 10.38 -1.93 -0.55
C VAL A 36 9.06 -2.15 0.19
N ILE A 37 7.96 -1.88 -0.51
CA ILE A 37 6.61 -1.85 0.05
C ILE A 37 5.93 -3.20 -0.13
N SER A 38 5.40 -3.76 0.96
CA SER A 38 4.62 -5.01 0.90
C SER A 38 3.17 -4.70 0.54
N ASN A 39 2.70 -5.26 -0.57
CA ASN A 39 1.32 -5.20 -1.02
C ASN A 39 0.67 -6.58 -0.83
N ARG A 40 0.29 -6.89 0.41
CA ARG A 40 -0.32 -8.17 0.73
C ARG A 40 -1.74 -8.27 0.17
N ASP A 41 -2.27 -9.49 0.05
CA ASP A 41 -3.69 -9.67 -0.19
C ASP A 41 -4.53 -9.09 0.98
N VAL A 42 -5.62 -8.44 0.62
CA VAL A 42 -6.58 -7.76 1.51
C VAL A 42 -7.99 -8.26 1.23
N ASP A 43 -8.88 -8.15 2.22
CA ASP A 43 -10.24 -8.70 2.13
C ASP A 43 -11.08 -7.89 1.13
N THR A 44 -10.80 -6.59 1.04
CA THR A 44 -11.39 -5.71 0.03
C THR A 44 -10.34 -4.77 -0.56
N ILE A 45 -10.47 -4.49 -1.86
CA ILE A 45 -9.56 -3.58 -2.58
C ILE A 45 -9.49 -2.18 -1.95
N TYR A 46 -10.51 -1.78 -1.20
CA TYR A 46 -10.57 -0.49 -0.51
C TYR A 46 -9.64 -0.43 0.72
N GLU A 47 -9.08 -1.54 1.18
CA GLU A 47 -8.05 -1.57 2.23
C GLU A 47 -6.66 -1.21 1.72
N VAL A 48 -6.41 -1.28 0.40
CA VAL A 48 -5.09 -1.05 -0.20
C VAL A 48 -4.52 0.33 0.17
N PRO A 49 -5.27 1.45 0.08
CA PRO A 49 -4.78 2.76 0.50
C PRO A 49 -4.32 2.79 1.96
N LEU A 50 -5.03 2.11 2.87
CA LEU A 50 -4.68 2.07 4.29
C LEU A 50 -3.43 1.22 4.54
N CYS A 51 -3.22 0.17 3.73
CA CYS A 51 -1.99 -0.63 3.79
C CYS A 51 -0.78 0.17 3.32
N PHE A 52 -0.93 0.98 2.27
CA PHE A 52 0.15 1.82 1.75
C PHE A 52 0.49 3.01 2.65
N GLU A 53 -0.52 3.63 3.25
CA GLU A 53 -0.31 4.62 4.31
C GLU A 53 0.47 4.01 5.48
N LYS A 54 0.05 2.84 5.98
CA LYS A 54 0.77 2.14 7.07
C LYS A 54 2.21 1.78 6.68
N ALA A 55 2.47 1.54 5.39
CA ALA A 55 3.80 1.26 4.88
C ALA A 55 4.64 2.52 4.58
N GLY A 56 4.07 3.72 4.71
CA GLY A 56 4.76 5.00 4.47
C GLY A 56 5.05 5.29 3.00
N LEU A 57 4.32 4.69 2.06
CA LEU A 57 4.54 4.88 0.62
C LEU A 57 4.28 6.34 0.19
N ASP A 58 3.19 6.92 0.70
CA ASP A 58 2.80 8.31 0.48
C ASP A 58 3.90 9.28 0.96
N ASP A 59 4.37 9.10 2.20
CA ASP A 59 5.44 9.92 2.78
C ASP A 59 6.71 9.85 1.94
N LEU A 60 7.07 8.65 1.47
CA LEU A 60 8.25 8.44 0.64
C LEU A 60 8.12 9.13 -0.73
N ILE A 61 6.94 9.09 -1.36
CA ILE A 61 6.68 9.78 -2.63
C ILE A 61 6.73 11.30 -2.43
N ILE A 62 6.06 11.84 -1.39
CA ILE A 62 6.03 13.27 -1.07
C ILE A 62 7.46 13.79 -0.88
N LYS A 63 8.26 13.09 -0.07
CA LYS A 63 9.67 13.42 0.17
C LYS A 63 10.50 13.36 -1.11
N ARG A 64 10.32 12.32 -1.93
CA ARG A 64 11.11 12.10 -3.15
C ARG A 64 10.85 13.16 -4.21
N LEU A 65 9.59 13.60 -4.34
CA LEU A 65 9.16 14.60 -5.31
C LEU A 65 9.29 16.05 -4.78
N GLY A 66 9.64 16.23 -3.50
CA GLY A 66 9.75 17.56 -2.88
C GLY A 66 8.40 18.28 -2.76
N LEU A 67 7.32 17.53 -2.58
CA LEU A 67 5.97 18.09 -2.47
C LEU A 67 5.72 18.64 -1.07
N ASN A 68 4.98 19.74 -1.00
CA ASN A 68 4.47 20.26 0.26
C ASN A 68 3.01 19.80 0.42
N CYS A 69 2.80 18.78 1.23
CA CYS A 69 1.48 18.23 1.53
C CYS A 69 1.14 18.47 3.00
N GLY A 70 -0.15 18.73 3.28
CA GLY A 70 -0.64 18.83 4.64
C GLY A 70 -0.70 17.47 5.35
N GLU A 71 -1.24 17.46 6.56
CA GLU A 71 -1.49 16.20 7.25
C GLU A 71 -2.50 15.34 6.48
N ARG A 72 -2.21 14.03 6.45
CA ARG A 72 -3.10 13.02 5.87
C ARG A 72 -4.38 12.91 6.68
N ASP A 73 -5.51 13.07 6.02
CA ASP A 73 -6.83 12.74 6.57
C ASP A 73 -7.47 11.60 5.77
N LEU A 74 -7.54 10.44 6.41
CA LEU A 74 -8.18 9.23 5.88
C LEU A 74 -9.37 8.80 6.73
N LEU A 75 -9.92 9.68 7.58
CA LEU A 75 -11.00 9.34 8.50
C LEU A 75 -12.21 8.76 7.76
N THR A 76 -12.66 9.45 6.72
CA THR A 76 -13.79 9.03 5.87
C THR A 76 -13.51 7.70 5.18
N TRP A 77 -12.27 7.49 4.73
CA TRP A 77 -11.87 6.25 4.07
C TRP A 77 -11.85 5.06 5.03
N ARG A 78 -11.34 5.25 6.25
CA ARG A 78 -11.38 4.22 7.29
C ARG A 78 -12.82 3.86 7.66
N GLN A 79 -13.70 4.86 7.80
CA GLN A 79 -15.12 4.63 8.05
C GLN A 79 -15.78 3.82 6.92
N PHE A 80 -15.46 4.15 5.67
CA PHE A 80 -15.97 3.42 4.51
C PHE A 80 -15.51 1.96 4.48
N VAL A 81 -14.22 1.71 4.71
CA VAL A 81 -13.68 0.35 4.81
C VAL A 81 -14.35 -0.42 5.96
N GLU A 82 -14.55 0.22 7.11
CA GLU A 82 -15.21 -0.39 8.25
C GLU A 82 -16.65 -0.81 7.94
N GLN A 83 -17.41 0.04 7.23
CA GLN A 83 -18.77 -0.27 6.80
C GLN A 83 -18.81 -1.47 5.83
N ILE A 84 -17.86 -1.56 4.90
CA ILE A 84 -17.76 -2.69 3.97
C ILE A 84 -17.44 -3.99 4.71
N LYS A 85 -16.55 -3.93 5.71
CA LYS A 85 -16.14 -5.12 6.47
C LYS A 85 -17.17 -5.58 7.49
N ASN A 86 -18.09 -4.69 7.89
CA ASN A 86 -19.10 -4.97 8.92
C ASN A 86 -20.53 -4.59 8.46
N PRO A 87 -21.05 -5.24 7.41
CA PRO A 87 -22.44 -5.04 6.98
C PRO A 87 -23.41 -5.49 8.09
N GLN A 88 -24.53 -4.81 8.23
CA GLN A 88 -25.56 -5.15 9.22
C GLN A 88 -26.52 -6.22 8.71
N ASP A 89 -26.75 -6.25 7.40
CA ASP A 89 -27.69 -7.14 6.72
C ASP A 89 -27.11 -7.56 5.35
N GLU A 90 -27.63 -8.64 4.80
CA GLU A 90 -27.27 -9.18 3.48
C GLU A 90 -28.50 -9.21 2.57
N VAL A 91 -28.32 -8.86 1.29
CA VAL A 91 -29.39 -8.87 0.28
C VAL A 91 -28.88 -9.45 -1.04
N ASP A 92 -29.71 -10.30 -1.66
CA ASP A 92 -29.41 -10.89 -2.97
C ASP A 92 -29.94 -9.99 -4.10
N ILE A 93 -29.05 -9.60 -5.03
CA ILE A 93 -29.40 -8.78 -6.19
C ILE A 93 -29.00 -9.54 -7.46
N ALA A 94 -29.99 -9.93 -8.27
CA ALA A 94 -29.74 -10.52 -9.58
C ALA A 94 -29.35 -9.46 -10.61
N LEU A 95 -28.30 -9.73 -11.38
CA LEU A 95 -27.85 -8.91 -12.51
C LEU A 95 -28.17 -9.66 -13.83
N VAL A 96 -28.96 -9.08 -14.74
CA VAL A 96 -29.33 -9.64 -16.05
C VAL A 96 -28.74 -8.82 -17.19
#